data_AF-A0A6C0EAA3-F1
#
_entry.id   AF-A0A6C0EAA3-F1
#
_cell.length_a   1.000
_cell.length_b   1.000
_cell.length_c   1.000
_cell.angle_alpha   90.00
_cell.angle_beta   90.00
_cell.angle_gamma   90.00
#
_symmetry.space_group_name_H-M   'P 1'
#
loop_
_entity.id
_entity.type
_entity.pdbx_description
1 polymer ?
#
loop_
_entity_poly.entity_id
_entity_poly.type
_entity_poly.pdbx_seq_one_letter_code
_entity_poly.pdbx_strand_id
1 'polypeptide(L)'
;MFTTTNANEKPKQKPENETDSIKEQAKYKNIINLNTNNSDEVNYNMIDNLLEKEKQHNKSEPWNKLDKTVKIQKLHQFAEKYGKEHGIPVKDIKSLKMFFNTCLENNKLQKAKDVVFEKDSRDISSIPALFFNNVTHNFTLRIVDAKRVSTLKSLTPKRITERNKEDNGDV
;
A
#
# COMPACT_ATOMS: atom_id res chain seq x y z
N MET A 1 -31.45 -37.75 57.36
CA MET A 1 -32.83 -37.45 57.80
C MET A 1 -32.74 -36.71 59.13
N PHE A 2 -33.24 -35.48 59.18
CA PHE A 2 -33.95 -34.79 60.28
C PHE A 2 -33.92 -33.28 59.97
N THR A 3 -35.12 -32.74 59.85
CA THR A 3 -35.55 -31.37 59.50
C THR A 3 -35.46 -30.41 60.68
N THR A 4 -35.36 -29.09 60.45
CA THR A 4 -35.91 -27.96 61.26
C THR A 4 -35.50 -26.66 60.55
N THR A 5 -36.35 -26.07 59.70
CA THR A 5 -37.33 -24.99 59.97
C THR A 5 -36.75 -23.61 60.32
N ASN A 6 -37.03 -22.73 59.35
CA ASN A 6 -37.16 -21.29 59.35
C ASN A 6 -37.82 -20.70 60.62
N ALA A 7 -37.26 -19.61 61.14
CA ALA A 7 -37.93 -18.65 62.03
C ALA A 7 -37.37 -17.25 61.76
N ASN A 8 -38.29 -16.29 61.71
CA ASN A 8 -38.21 -14.94 61.16
C ASN A 8 -38.16 -13.93 62.30
N GLU A 9 -37.19 -13.01 62.33
CA GLU A 9 -37.28 -11.75 63.10
C GLU A 9 -36.65 -10.56 62.34
N LYS A 10 -37.48 -9.51 62.16
CA LYS A 10 -37.23 -8.12 61.69
C LYS A 10 -36.18 -7.37 62.57
N PRO A 11 -35.88 -6.07 62.37
CA PRO A 11 -35.71 -5.22 61.16
C PRO A 11 -34.41 -4.37 61.24
N LYS A 12 -33.96 -3.73 60.15
CA LYS A 12 -33.29 -2.41 60.23
C LYS A 12 -33.19 -1.71 58.87
N GLN A 13 -33.95 -0.62 58.75
CA GLN A 13 -33.76 0.42 57.74
C GLN A 13 -32.45 1.17 58.01
N LYS A 14 -31.71 1.48 56.95
CA LYS A 14 -30.85 2.66 56.85
C LYS A 14 -30.90 3.15 55.39
N PRO A 15 -31.13 4.45 55.14
CA PRO A 15 -31.47 4.97 53.81
C PRO A 15 -30.21 5.07 52.96
N GLU A 16 -30.28 4.58 51.72
CA GLU A 16 -29.26 4.82 50.70
C GLU A 16 -29.74 5.92 49.76
N ASN A 17 -28.92 6.97 49.69
CA ASN A 17 -29.19 8.24 49.06
C ASN A 17 -29.24 8.12 47.53
N GLU A 18 -30.35 8.60 46.97
CA GLU A 18 -30.57 8.87 45.55
C GLU A 18 -29.63 9.98 45.03
N THR A 19 -28.37 9.70 44.69
CA THR A 19 -27.54 10.72 44.01
C THR A 19 -26.58 10.23 42.91
N ASP A 20 -26.46 8.92 42.66
CA ASP A 20 -25.39 8.44 41.76
C ASP A 20 -25.83 7.95 40.37
N SER A 21 -27.14 7.87 40.07
CA SER A 21 -27.61 7.46 38.73
C SER A 21 -27.67 8.59 37.69
N ILE A 22 -27.58 9.86 38.11
CA ILE A 22 -27.72 11.03 37.20
C ILE A 22 -26.38 11.43 36.56
N LYS A 23 -25.23 11.08 37.17
CA LYS A 23 -23.90 11.47 36.66
C LYS A 23 -23.40 10.65 35.48
N GLU A 24 -23.85 9.40 35.32
CA GLU A 24 -23.40 8.53 34.24
C GLU A 24 -24.04 8.88 32.88
N GLN A 25 -25.31 9.35 32.90
CA GLN A 25 -26.01 9.76 31.68
C GLN A 25 -25.54 11.12 31.12
N ALA A 26 -24.84 11.92 31.92
CA ALA A 26 -24.36 13.24 31.49
C ALA A 26 -23.01 13.19 30.73
N LYS A 27 -22.26 12.08 30.82
CA LYS A 27 -20.94 11.96 30.17
C LYS A 27 -21.01 11.84 28.65
N TYR A 28 -22.15 11.40 28.10
CA TYR A 28 -22.33 11.20 26.66
C TYR A 28 -23.31 12.20 26.02
N LYS A 29 -23.99 13.05 26.80
CA LYS A 29 -25.02 13.98 26.28
C LYS A 29 -24.48 15.27 25.67
N ASN A 30 -23.20 15.59 25.84
CA ASN A 30 -22.61 16.84 25.35
C ASN A 30 -22.02 16.78 23.94
N ILE A 31 -22.06 15.63 23.25
CA ILE A 31 -21.51 15.52 21.89
C ILE A 31 -22.59 15.71 20.80
N ILE A 32 -23.88 15.51 21.13
CA ILE A 32 -24.97 15.52 20.15
C ILE A 32 -25.76 16.84 20.12
N ASN A 33 -25.53 17.76 21.07
CA ASN A 33 -26.42 18.92 21.25
C ASN A 33 -25.86 20.27 20.80
N LEU A 34 -24.99 20.29 19.79
CA LEU A 34 -24.59 21.52 19.12
C LEU A 34 -25.35 21.63 17.79
N ASN A 35 -26.32 22.55 17.74
CA ASN A 35 -27.16 22.91 16.59
C ASN A 35 -28.31 21.97 16.22
N THR A 36 -29.33 21.94 17.07
CA THR A 36 -30.70 21.84 16.55
C THR A 36 -31.14 23.28 16.26
N ASN A 37 -31.37 23.60 14.98
CA ASN A 37 -32.20 24.69 14.42
C ASN A 37 -31.65 25.04 13.03
N ASN A 38 -32.23 24.43 11.98
CA ASN A 38 -31.96 24.62 10.54
C ASN A 38 -30.61 24.09 10.00
N SER A 39 -30.32 22.78 10.07
CA SER A 39 -28.98 22.29 9.68
C SER A 39 -28.87 20.88 9.10
N ASP A 40 -29.94 20.18 8.71
CA ASP A 40 -29.77 18.83 8.14
C ASP A 40 -29.14 18.86 6.73
N GLU A 41 -29.53 19.83 5.89
CA GLU A 41 -28.99 19.99 4.53
C GLU A 41 -27.55 20.54 4.52
N VAL A 42 -27.21 21.44 5.45
CA VAL A 42 -25.84 21.97 5.63
C VAL A 42 -24.92 20.87 6.16
N ASN A 43 -25.42 19.98 7.03
CA ASN A 43 -24.68 18.84 7.54
C ASN A 43 -24.41 17.80 6.43
N TYR A 44 -25.40 17.45 5.60
CA TYR A 44 -25.21 16.56 4.45
C TYR A 44 -24.20 17.13 3.45
N ASN A 45 -24.32 18.41 3.07
CA ASN A 45 -23.36 19.05 2.18
C ASN A 45 -21.95 19.12 2.78
N MET A 46 -21.82 19.29 4.10
CA MET A 46 -20.52 19.27 4.79
C MET A 46 -19.90 17.87 4.76
N ILE A 47 -20.70 16.82 5.01
CA ILE A 47 -20.28 15.41 4.92
C ILE A 47 -19.87 15.08 3.48
N ASP A 48 -20.67 15.45 2.50
CA ASP A 48 -20.36 15.24 1.08
C ASP A 48 -19.09 15.99 0.67
N ASN A 49 -18.90 17.23 1.11
CA ASN A 49 -17.66 17.97 0.86
C ASN A 49 -16.45 17.34 1.55
N LEU A 50 -16.60 16.76 2.73
CA LEU A 50 -15.54 16.03 3.42
C LEU A 50 -15.18 14.75 2.66
N LEU A 51 -16.18 13.99 2.22
CA LEU A 51 -16.02 12.79 1.39
C LEU A 51 -15.38 13.14 0.05
N GLU A 52 -15.78 14.23 -0.60
CA GLU A 52 -15.20 14.73 -1.84
C GLU A 52 -13.72 15.08 -1.64
N LYS A 53 -13.38 15.75 -0.53
CA LYS A 53 -11.99 16.08 -0.16
C LYS A 53 -11.17 14.84 0.13
N GLU A 54 -11.67 13.84 0.86
CA GLU A 54 -10.96 12.58 1.07
C GLU A 54 -10.79 11.79 -0.23
N LYS A 55 -11.86 11.73 -1.04
CA LYS A 55 -11.83 11.16 -2.38
C LYS A 55 -10.78 11.84 -3.24
N GLN A 56 -10.56 13.14 -3.12
CA GLN A 56 -9.51 13.87 -3.83
C GLN A 56 -8.11 13.67 -3.21
N HIS A 57 -8.01 13.61 -1.88
CA HIS A 57 -6.74 13.37 -1.20
C HIS A 57 -6.18 11.98 -1.52
N ASN A 58 -7.03 10.94 -1.49
CA ASN A 58 -6.69 9.57 -1.93
C ASN A 58 -6.28 9.52 -3.41
N LYS A 59 -6.67 10.53 -4.21
CA LYS A 59 -6.30 10.58 -5.62
C LYS A 59 -4.90 11.13 -5.88
N SER A 60 -4.34 11.88 -4.93
CA SER A 60 -3.04 12.57 -5.01
C SER A 60 -1.89 11.82 -4.34
N GLU A 61 -2.17 10.60 -3.89
CA GLU A 61 -1.23 9.78 -3.14
C GLU A 61 0.09 9.57 -3.93
N PRO A 62 1.25 9.77 -3.28
CA PRO A 62 2.53 9.51 -3.91
C PRO A 62 2.68 8.02 -4.20
N TRP A 63 3.47 7.67 -5.21
CA TRP A 63 3.71 6.28 -5.63
C TRP A 63 3.97 5.31 -4.47
N ASN A 64 4.69 5.75 -3.44
CA ASN A 64 5.00 4.92 -2.28
C ASN A 64 3.76 4.47 -1.49
N LYS A 65 2.71 5.30 -1.41
CA LYS A 65 1.48 5.02 -0.66
C LYS A 65 0.41 4.27 -1.46
N LEU A 66 0.53 4.22 -2.79
CA LEU A 66 -0.43 3.50 -3.63
C LEU A 66 -0.47 2.00 -3.32
N ASP A 67 -1.69 1.45 -3.32
CA ASP A 67 -1.92 0.02 -3.20
C ASP A 67 -1.30 -0.78 -4.35
N LYS A 68 -0.94 -2.03 -4.06
CA LYS A 68 -0.39 -2.97 -5.08
C LYS A 68 -1.30 -3.06 -6.30
N THR A 69 -2.61 -3.12 -6.10
CA THR A 69 -3.60 -3.19 -7.19
C THR A 69 -3.57 -1.96 -8.09
N VAL A 70 -3.51 -0.76 -7.51
CA VAL A 70 -3.44 0.50 -8.27
C VAL A 70 -2.12 0.60 -9.02
N LYS A 71 -1.00 0.20 -8.38
CA LYS A 71 0.32 0.12 -9.02
C LYS A 71 0.30 -0.81 -10.23
N ILE A 72 -0.29 -2.00 -10.12
CA ILE A 72 -0.43 -2.97 -11.22
C ILE A 72 -1.21 -2.34 -12.38
N GLN A 73 -2.36 -1.73 -12.10
CA GLN A 73 -3.19 -1.09 -13.13
C GLN A 73 -2.41 0.00 -13.87
N LYS A 74 -1.66 0.82 -13.14
CA LYS A 74 -0.84 1.88 -13.73
C LYS A 74 0.33 1.35 -14.55
N LEU A 75 0.98 0.27 -14.10
CA LEU A 75 2.02 -0.41 -14.87
C LEU A 75 1.47 -1.07 -16.14
N HIS A 76 0.25 -1.61 -16.10
CA HIS A 76 -0.39 -2.15 -17.30
C HIS A 76 -0.70 -1.05 -18.33
N GLN A 77 -1.19 0.12 -17.89
CA GLN A 77 -1.41 1.28 -18.76
C GLN A 77 -0.09 1.76 -19.37
N PHE A 78 0.97 1.82 -18.57
CA PHE A 78 2.31 2.15 -19.06
C PHE A 78 2.82 1.15 -20.11
N ALA A 79 2.66 -0.15 -19.86
CA ALA A 79 3.06 -1.20 -20.81
C ALA A 79 2.37 -1.05 -22.17
N GLU A 80 1.12 -0.63 -22.19
CA GLU A 80 0.37 -0.38 -23.43
C GLU A 80 0.84 0.87 -24.16
N LYS A 81 1.09 1.98 -23.45
CA LYS A 81 1.68 3.19 -24.04
C LYS A 81 3.06 2.89 -24.62
N TYR A 82 3.93 2.27 -23.82
CA TYR A 82 5.29 1.89 -24.22
C TYR A 82 5.29 0.95 -25.43
N GLY A 83 4.38 -0.02 -25.46
CA GLY A 83 4.24 -0.93 -26.60
C GLY A 83 3.79 -0.23 -27.88
N LYS A 84 2.89 0.75 -27.79
CA LYS A 84 2.43 1.55 -28.94
C LYS A 84 3.54 2.49 -29.45
N GLU A 85 4.26 3.15 -28.56
CA GLU A 85 5.32 4.11 -28.90
C GLU A 85 6.53 3.42 -29.54
N HIS A 86 6.92 2.25 -29.05
CA HIS A 86 8.06 1.49 -29.57
C HIS A 86 7.70 0.43 -30.62
N GLY A 87 6.42 0.30 -31.00
CA GLY A 87 5.98 -0.68 -32.00
C GLY A 87 6.24 -2.13 -31.58
N ILE A 88 6.16 -2.43 -30.29
CA ILE A 88 6.49 -3.75 -29.73
C ILE A 88 5.34 -4.73 -30.03
N PRO A 89 5.64 -5.99 -30.40
CA PRO A 89 4.61 -7.01 -30.62
C PRO A 89 3.72 -7.25 -29.38
N VAL A 90 2.45 -7.57 -29.60
CA VAL A 90 1.47 -7.82 -28.51
C VAL A 90 1.93 -8.93 -27.55
N LYS A 91 2.68 -9.92 -28.06
CA LYS A 91 3.26 -11.00 -27.25
C LYS A 91 4.21 -10.43 -26.17
N ASP A 92 5.03 -9.45 -26.53
CA ASP A 92 6.05 -8.87 -25.68
C ASP A 92 5.41 -7.86 -24.72
N ILE A 93 4.35 -7.14 -25.14
CA ILE A 93 3.53 -6.32 -24.23
C ILE A 93 2.92 -7.17 -23.12
N LYS A 94 2.44 -8.39 -23.45
CA LYS A 94 1.90 -9.32 -22.45
C LYS A 94 2.99 -9.80 -21.48
N SER A 95 4.17 -10.15 -22.00
CA SER A 95 5.33 -10.50 -21.19
C SER A 95 5.76 -9.34 -20.28
N LEU A 96 5.69 -8.10 -20.76
CA LEU A 96 6.01 -6.90 -19.98
C LEU A 96 5.03 -6.69 -18.84
N LYS A 97 3.72 -6.86 -19.08
CA LYS A 97 2.70 -6.81 -18.01
C LYS A 97 2.97 -7.85 -16.94
N MET A 98 3.28 -9.09 -17.34
CA MET A 98 3.60 -10.16 -16.40
C MET A 98 4.90 -9.88 -15.63
N PHE A 99 5.92 -9.35 -16.31
CA PHE A 99 7.17 -8.92 -15.71
C PHE A 99 6.96 -7.83 -14.65
N PHE A 100 6.08 -6.86 -14.89
CA PHE A 100 5.74 -5.84 -13.90
C PHE A 100 5.07 -6.41 -12.66
N ASN A 101 4.18 -7.41 -12.81
CA ASN A 101 3.60 -8.11 -11.66
C ASN A 101 4.67 -8.82 -10.83
N THR A 102 5.56 -9.57 -11.48
CA THR A 102 6.69 -10.24 -10.83
C THR A 102 7.66 -9.23 -10.17
N CYS A 103 7.86 -8.06 -10.78
CA CYS A 103 8.68 -7.01 -10.17
C CYS A 103 8.05 -6.47 -8.88
N LEU A 104 6.75 -6.18 -8.88
CA LEU A 104 6.03 -5.74 -7.70
C LEU A 104 6.01 -6.80 -6.58
N GLU A 105 5.88 -8.08 -6.93
CA GLU A 105 5.99 -9.20 -5.99
C GLU A 105 7.38 -9.30 -5.35
N ASN A 106 8.42 -9.09 -6.16
CA ASN A 106 9.81 -9.06 -5.68
C ASN A 106 10.19 -7.75 -4.97
N ASN A 107 9.21 -6.89 -4.64
CA ASN A 107 9.41 -5.56 -4.04
C ASN A 107 10.33 -4.63 -4.88
N LYS A 108 10.51 -4.94 -6.17
CA LYS A 108 11.18 -4.07 -7.15
C LYS A 108 10.14 -3.06 -7.65
N LEU A 109 10.51 -1.80 -7.86
CA LEU A 109 9.59 -0.70 -8.24
C LEU A 109 8.68 -0.19 -7.11
N GLN A 110 8.99 -0.46 -5.83
CA GLN A 110 8.24 0.12 -4.72
C GLN A 110 8.62 1.59 -4.46
N LYS A 111 9.88 1.94 -4.73
CA LYS A 111 10.41 3.26 -4.40
C LYS A 111 10.02 4.25 -5.49
N ALA A 112 9.74 5.49 -5.10
CA ALA A 112 9.50 6.59 -6.04
C ALA A 112 10.73 6.92 -6.92
N LYS A 113 11.94 6.43 -6.57
CA LYS A 113 13.13 6.57 -7.41
C LYS A 113 13.13 5.61 -8.60
N ASP A 114 12.43 4.49 -8.48
CA ASP A 114 12.41 3.45 -9.49
C ASP A 114 11.32 3.70 -10.55
N VAL A 115 10.33 4.56 -10.23
CA VAL A 115 9.18 4.87 -11.08
C VAL A 115 8.93 6.38 -11.08
N VAL A 116 8.97 6.99 -12.26
CA VAL A 116 8.62 8.41 -12.45
C VAL A 116 7.10 8.50 -12.59
N PHE A 117 6.44 8.68 -11.44
CA PHE A 117 4.99 8.87 -11.38
C PHE A 117 4.66 10.36 -11.34
N GLU A 118 3.85 10.81 -12.29
CA GLU A 118 3.37 12.19 -12.36
C GLU A 118 2.01 12.29 -11.65
N LYS A 119 1.91 13.19 -10.66
CA LYS A 119 0.69 13.29 -9.84
C LYS A 119 -0.46 13.94 -10.60
N ASP A 120 -0.12 14.86 -11.50
CA ASP A 120 -1.10 15.67 -12.24
C ASP A 120 -1.73 14.88 -13.39
N SER A 121 -0.89 14.25 -14.22
CA SER A 121 -1.36 13.37 -15.32
C SER A 121 -1.74 11.98 -14.84
N ARG A 122 -1.44 11.66 -13.58
CA ARG A 122 -1.87 10.46 -12.88
C ARG A 122 -1.37 9.17 -13.52
N ASP A 123 -0.30 9.27 -14.28
CA ASP A 123 0.27 8.22 -15.10
C ASP A 123 1.76 8.05 -14.78
N ILE A 124 2.26 6.86 -15.09
CA ILE A 124 3.70 6.61 -15.05
C ILE A 124 4.28 7.24 -16.32
N SER A 125 5.14 8.24 -16.14
CA SER A 125 5.85 8.88 -17.25
C SER A 125 6.95 7.96 -17.78
N SER A 126 7.77 7.40 -16.88
CA SER A 126 8.83 6.46 -17.27
C SER A 126 9.30 5.60 -16.11
N ILE A 127 9.94 4.48 -16.44
CA ILE A 127 10.61 3.58 -15.49
C ILE A 127 12.09 3.57 -15.86
N PRO A 128 12.95 4.37 -15.19
CA PRO A 128 14.35 4.53 -15.58
C PRO A 128 15.17 3.25 -15.55
N ALA A 129 14.78 2.30 -14.69
CA ALA A 129 15.42 0.99 -14.59
C ALA A 129 15.01 0.04 -15.72
N LEU A 130 13.93 0.31 -16.45
CA LEU A 130 13.42 -0.60 -17.47
C LEU A 130 14.37 -0.64 -18.67
N PHE A 131 14.85 -1.84 -18.98
CA PHE A 131 15.66 -2.12 -20.15
C PHE A 131 15.06 -3.26 -20.95
N PHE A 132 14.83 -3.00 -22.24
CA PHE A 132 14.35 -4.01 -23.19
C PHE A 132 15.52 -4.55 -24.01
N ASN A 133 15.71 -5.87 -23.99
CA ASN A 133 16.69 -6.54 -24.82
C ASN A 133 16.03 -6.97 -26.13
N ASN A 134 16.25 -6.21 -27.21
CA ASN A 134 15.70 -6.50 -28.55
C ASN A 134 16.13 -7.86 -29.11
N VAL A 135 17.29 -8.41 -28.69
CA VAL A 135 17.82 -9.68 -29.22
C VAL A 135 17.09 -10.88 -28.61
N THR A 136 16.86 -10.82 -27.30
CA THR A 136 16.23 -11.94 -26.56
C THR A 136 14.75 -11.71 -26.26
N HIS A 137 14.20 -10.56 -26.68
CA HIS A 137 12.84 -10.10 -26.36
C HIS A 137 12.52 -10.11 -24.85
N ASN A 138 13.53 -9.92 -24.00
CA ASN A 138 13.40 -9.97 -22.55
C ASN A 138 13.42 -8.57 -21.93
N PHE A 139 12.56 -8.38 -20.92
CA PHE A 139 12.53 -7.18 -20.08
C PHE A 139 13.36 -7.40 -18.82
N THR A 140 14.18 -6.42 -18.48
CA THR A 140 15.03 -6.46 -17.29
C THR A 140 15.03 -5.10 -16.59
N LEU A 141 15.27 -5.09 -15.27
CA LEU A 141 15.52 -3.87 -14.53
C LEU A 141 17.03 -3.71 -14.31
N ARG A 142 17.64 -2.71 -14.97
CA ARG A 142 19.05 -2.36 -14.79
C ARG A 142 19.22 -1.36 -13.64
N ILE A 143 20.39 -1.41 -13.01
CA ILE A 143 20.76 -0.45 -11.96
C ILE A 143 21.03 0.89 -12.64
N VAL A 144 20.27 1.92 -12.27
CA VAL A 144 20.36 3.27 -12.84
C VAL A 144 21.46 4.10 -12.17
N ASP A 145 21.84 3.75 -10.93
CA ASP A 145 22.87 4.46 -10.18
C ASP A 145 24.28 4.08 -10.67
N ALA A 146 24.88 4.96 -11.47
CA ALA A 146 26.24 4.81 -12.00
C ALA A 146 27.32 4.76 -10.90
N LYS A 147 27.05 5.27 -9.69
CA LYS A 147 28.02 5.20 -8.57
C LYS A 147 28.05 3.82 -7.92
N ARG A 148 27.01 3.01 -8.13
CA ARG A 148 26.98 1.62 -7.66
C ARG A 148 27.75 0.73 -8.63
N VAL A 149 29.08 0.77 -8.52
CA VAL A 149 29.97 -0.11 -9.29
C VAL A 149 29.73 -1.56 -8.86
N SER A 150 29.57 -2.47 -9.82
CA SER A 150 29.41 -3.90 -9.54
C SER A 150 30.66 -4.40 -8.81
N THR A 151 30.50 -4.78 -7.55
CA THR A 151 31.59 -5.28 -6.69
C THR A 151 32.18 -6.59 -7.21
N LEU A 152 31.53 -7.24 -8.18
CA LEU A 152 31.97 -8.49 -8.79
C LEU A 152 33.35 -8.39 -9.45
N LYS A 153 33.70 -7.24 -10.04
CA LYS A 153 35.01 -7.00 -10.67
C LYS A 153 36.11 -6.68 -9.66
N SER A 154 35.74 -6.21 -8.47
CA SER A 154 36.66 -5.94 -7.36
C SER A 154 36.78 -7.10 -6.38
N LEU A 155 36.04 -8.20 -6.61
CA LEU A 155 36.25 -9.42 -5.84
C LEU A 155 37.62 -9.99 -6.15
N THR A 156 38.30 -10.50 -5.12
CA THR A 156 39.55 -11.22 -5.30
C THR A 156 39.35 -12.34 -6.32
N PRO A 157 40.23 -12.45 -7.34
CA PRO A 157 40.15 -13.51 -8.33
C PRO A 157 40.04 -14.88 -7.64
N LYS A 158 39.15 -15.73 -8.15
CA LYS A 158 38.99 -17.09 -7.62
C LYS A 158 40.35 -17.79 -7.70
N ARG A 159 40.92 -18.17 -6.55
CA ARG A 159 42.18 -18.90 -6.50
C ARG A 159 42.01 -20.23 -7.25
N ILE A 160 42.72 -20.37 -8.36
CA ILE A 160 42.78 -21.60 -9.12
C ILE A 160 43.46 -22.63 -8.21
N THR A 161 42.74 -23.69 -7.86
CA THR A 161 43.30 -24.86 -7.18
C THR A 161 43.22 -26.02 -8.15
N GLU A 162 44.04 -27.06 -7.97
CA GLU A 162 44.07 -28.26 -8.82
C GLU A 162 42.67 -28.85 -9.12
N ARG A 163 41.69 -28.61 -8.22
CA ARG A 163 40.29 -29.02 -8.36
C ARG A 163 39.44 -28.20 -9.36
N ASN A 164 39.92 -27.05 -9.84
CA ASN A 164 39.17 -26.12 -10.70
C ASN A 164 39.82 -25.91 -12.09
N LYS A 165 40.84 -26.71 -12.45
CA LYS A 165 41.65 -26.50 -13.68
C LYS A 165 40.93 -26.88 -14.98
N GLU A 166 39.82 -27.60 -14.94
CA GLU A 166 39.26 -28.25 -16.14
C GLU A 166 38.12 -27.49 -16.83
N ASP A 167 37.67 -26.33 -16.33
CA ASP A 167 36.43 -25.69 -16.81
C ASP A 167 36.64 -24.36 -17.59
N ASN A 168 37.83 -24.12 -18.14
CA ASN A 168 38.03 -23.00 -19.07
C ASN A 168 38.85 -23.46 -20.27
N GLY A 169 38.25 -24.33 -21.08
CA GLY A 169 38.69 -24.63 -22.44
C GLY A 169 37.95 -23.76 -23.44
N ASP A 170 38.71 -23.17 -24.36
CA ASP A 170 38.32 -22.22 -25.40
C ASP A 170 37.08 -22.61 -26.23
N VAL A 171 36.13 -21.67 -26.36
CA VAL A 171 35.45 -21.29 -27.62
C VAL A 171 35.15 -19.79 -27.59
#